data_AF-I0Z8J6-F1
#
_entry.id   AF-I0Z8J6-F1
#
_cell.length_a   1.000
_cell.length_b   1.000
_cell.length_c   1.000
_cell.angle_alpha   90.00
_cell.angle_beta   90.00
_cell.angle_gamma   90.00
#
_symmetry.space_group_name_H-M   'P 1'
#
loop_
_entity.id
_entity.type
_entity.pdbx_description
1 polymer ?
#
loop_
_entity_poly.entity_id
_entity_poly.type
_entity_poly.pdbx_seq_one_letter_code
_entity_poly.pdbx_strand_id
1 'polypeptide(L)'
;MHRWQQYNGDLDGDVQPRHNSGPLDIDALLQLASQSIYPHDPIDGSRNALENHQLLDPDPPQALFPRDAPSFHGPPPHSFAGDVLLPPQRSLDPVPASPSVQSSVLRSPVGSGEWPGQLGKTRRSQGRPAPQADPQDGSSSDDREGGMRGSKQSDDPNALTALREKNRRAQRKFRERQKQKLAESEGRARDLQLALERLKMEKSALETRNALLEKMAGMKPGDRQPPQIEEVTGRGCAADTAEEAVCTGAADGAANASLRDTLPPSQNTIHLTVRNGRPGLRSGEGTLALSPEQIRSLPQCELAALWKDYVNALTGLLQEARGDDSCPAGQRIGQLIVEVRLVLSGLMSYNPKRWSTLRAFKMDPKGQAPLLEAPPADWSRNMFRAMKLTSRQRQAAVGYRNQLLLRMGGTLRARRDISLEILRTLGGPSTERVVGDLQGGTAMAQGLHVASNAAEALRRNIMEEQQLYNQFLNAIRTIVLPIQSAIAIVQAYPWCPDALAIFNCAAQEEGAPPAHELLACPVPPGVPNLLMPDPPQLPRLKTAGA
;
A
#
# COMPACT_ATOMS: atom_id res chain seq x y z
N MET A 1 2.93 -16.81 35.90
CA MET A 1 2.67 -15.35 35.85
C MET A 1 2.12 -14.91 37.20
N HIS A 2 3.02 -14.63 38.14
CA HIS A 2 2.89 -13.69 39.27
C HIS A 2 4.08 -13.91 40.21
N ARG A 3 5.15 -13.16 39.96
CA ARG A 3 6.17 -12.74 40.92
C ARG A 3 6.97 -11.67 40.19
N TRP A 4 6.70 -10.41 40.50
CA TRP A 4 7.58 -9.24 40.36
C TRP A 4 6.72 -8.01 40.63
N GLN A 5 6.35 -7.80 41.89
CA GLN A 5 5.97 -6.50 42.44
C GLN A 5 6.33 -6.53 43.93
N GLN A 6 7.59 -6.25 44.21
CA GLN A 6 8.08 -5.86 45.52
C GLN A 6 9.31 -4.98 45.26
N TYR A 7 9.06 -3.71 44.96
CA TYR A 7 9.95 -2.59 45.21
C TYR A 7 9.11 -1.33 44.97
N ASN A 8 8.83 -0.61 46.05
CA ASN A 8 8.62 0.84 46.18
C ASN A 8 7.80 1.10 47.44
N GLY A 9 8.52 1.14 48.57
CA GLY A 9 8.14 1.93 49.71
C GLY A 9 8.84 3.29 49.63
N ASP A 10 8.17 4.29 50.16
CA ASP A 10 8.62 5.65 50.47
C ASP A 10 8.99 6.57 49.31
N LEU A 11 8.12 7.57 49.10
CA LEU A 11 8.46 9.00 49.02
C LEU A 11 7.15 9.81 48.92
N ASP A 12 6.56 10.13 50.07
CA ASP A 12 5.69 11.30 50.22
C ASP A 12 6.60 12.54 50.17
N GLY A 13 6.54 13.25 49.05
CA GLY A 13 7.26 14.50 48.84
C GLY A 13 6.55 15.32 47.78
N ASP A 14 5.87 16.38 48.22
CA ASP A 14 5.31 17.44 47.38
C ASP A 14 6.40 17.98 46.43
N VAL A 15 6.34 17.58 45.16
CA VAL A 15 7.17 18.13 44.09
C VAL A 15 6.25 18.65 43.00
N GLN A 16 6.14 19.98 42.93
CA GLN A 16 5.49 20.68 41.82
C GLN A 16 6.12 20.24 40.48
N PRO A 17 5.32 19.98 39.43
CA PRO A 17 5.86 19.64 38.13
C PRO A 17 6.56 20.86 37.54
N ARG A 18 7.90 20.81 37.49
CA ARG A 18 8.68 21.71 36.64
C ARG A 18 8.34 21.39 35.17
N HIS A 19 7.58 22.28 34.54
CA HIS A 19 7.42 22.33 33.10
C HIS A 19 8.79 22.53 32.45
N ASN A 20 9.36 21.45 31.92
CA ASN A 20 10.47 21.55 30.98
C ASN A 20 9.84 21.68 29.58
N SER A 21 9.43 22.90 29.24
CA SER A 21 8.94 23.28 27.93
C SER A 21 10.13 23.48 26.98
N GLY A 22 10.72 22.37 26.53
CA GLY A 22 11.49 22.37 25.30
C GLY A 22 10.54 22.37 24.10
N PRO A 23 10.78 23.15 23.04
CA PRO A 23 9.99 23.06 21.81
C PRO A 23 10.09 21.64 21.25
N LEU A 24 8.94 21.02 20.97
CA LEU A 24 8.86 19.75 20.28
C LEU A 24 9.37 19.93 18.85
N ASP A 25 10.44 19.20 18.55
CA ASP A 25 11.10 19.16 17.25
C ASP A 25 10.17 18.50 16.21
N ILE A 26 9.64 19.33 15.31
CA ILE A 26 8.72 18.94 14.24
C ILE A 26 9.41 17.97 13.26
N ASP A 27 10.74 18.01 13.15
CA ASP A 27 11.50 17.14 12.27
C ASP A 27 11.55 15.69 12.80
N ALA A 28 11.50 15.49 14.13
CA ALA A 28 11.46 14.16 14.75
C ALA A 28 10.14 13.41 14.47
N LEU A 29 9.02 14.13 14.36
CA LEU A 29 7.72 13.52 14.04
C LEU A 29 7.55 13.24 12.54
N LEU A 30 8.21 14.02 11.67
CA LEU A 30 8.26 13.74 10.24
C LEU A 30 9.21 12.57 9.90
N GLN A 31 10.27 12.37 10.69
CA GLN A 31 11.08 11.14 10.63
C GLN A 31 10.22 9.88 10.89
N LEU A 32 9.33 9.90 11.89
CA LEU A 32 8.42 8.78 12.17
C LEU A 32 7.41 8.48 11.05
N ALA A 33 6.90 9.51 10.36
CA ALA A 33 6.00 9.31 9.21
C ALA A 33 6.73 8.75 7.97
N SER A 34 8.01 9.11 7.78
CA SER A 34 8.86 8.54 6.72
C SER A 34 9.27 7.09 6.99
N GLN A 35 9.38 6.70 8.28
CA GLN A 35 9.71 5.33 8.70
C GLN A 35 8.55 4.34 8.51
N SER A 36 7.30 4.79 8.40
CA SER A 36 6.15 3.91 8.13
C SER A 36 6.16 3.27 6.73
N ILE A 37 6.99 3.78 5.81
CA ILE A 37 7.18 3.19 4.47
C ILE A 37 8.48 2.36 4.43
N TYR A 38 9.45 2.62 5.31
CA TYR A 38 10.69 1.84 5.46
C TYR A 38 11.22 1.91 6.90
N PRO A 39 11.14 0.83 7.70
CA PRO A 39 11.75 0.82 9.03
C PRO A 39 13.29 0.73 8.89
N HIS A 40 14.01 1.71 9.43
CA HIS A 40 15.46 1.69 9.57
C HIS A 40 15.81 1.50 11.05
N ASP A 41 16.59 0.47 11.36
CA ASP A 41 17.29 0.33 12.63
C ASP A 41 18.66 1.03 12.57
N PRO A 42 19.12 1.68 13.66
CA PRO A 42 20.48 2.15 13.78
C PRO A 42 21.43 0.97 14.02
N ILE A 43 22.38 0.72 13.11
CA ILE A 43 23.47 -0.21 13.35
C ILE A 43 24.63 0.55 13.98
N ASP A 44 24.92 0.19 15.22
CA ASP A 44 26.06 0.61 16.02
C ASP A 44 27.36 0.05 15.40
N GLY A 45 28.06 0.90 14.66
CA GLY A 45 29.29 0.56 13.95
C GLY A 45 30.53 0.87 14.77
N SER A 46 30.80 0.08 15.82
CA SER A 46 32.11 0.08 16.49
C SER A 46 32.37 -1.21 17.24
N ARG A 47 32.94 -2.21 16.55
CA ARG A 47 33.98 -3.14 17.04
C ARG A 47 34.12 -4.32 16.08
N ASN A 48 35.28 -4.46 15.45
CA ASN A 48 36.12 -5.66 15.62
C ASN A 48 37.41 -5.52 14.80
N ALA A 49 38.49 -5.18 15.50
CA ALA A 49 39.83 -5.60 15.17
C ALA A 49 40.35 -6.39 16.39
N LEU A 50 40.87 -7.59 16.11
CA LEU A 50 41.78 -8.41 16.93
C LEU A 50 41.33 -8.83 18.35
N GLU A 51 41.17 -10.14 18.58
CA GLU A 51 42.10 -10.92 19.42
C GLU A 51 41.74 -12.41 19.51
N ASN A 52 42.78 -13.24 19.46
CA ASN A 52 42.81 -14.65 19.87
C ASN A 52 42.75 -14.73 21.41
N HIS A 53 42.00 -15.68 21.97
CA HIS A 53 42.50 -16.57 23.03
C HIS A 53 41.50 -17.69 23.39
N GLN A 54 42.06 -18.88 23.61
CA GLN A 54 41.49 -20.06 24.23
C GLN A 54 41.09 -19.79 25.70
N LEU A 55 40.00 -20.39 26.21
CA LEU A 55 39.95 -21.33 27.36
C LEU A 55 38.51 -21.52 27.91
N LEU A 56 38.18 -22.80 28.12
CA LEU A 56 37.35 -23.45 29.16
C LEU A 56 35.84 -23.13 29.32
N ASP A 57 35.05 -24.19 29.11
CA ASP A 57 33.71 -24.41 29.68
C ASP A 57 33.72 -24.45 31.22
N PRO A 58 32.59 -24.06 31.85
CA PRO A 58 32.14 -24.76 33.04
C PRO A 58 30.67 -25.21 32.97
N ASP A 59 30.44 -26.40 33.54
CA ASP A 59 29.17 -27.09 33.73
C ASP A 59 28.08 -26.30 34.51
N PRO A 60 26.79 -26.64 34.35
CA PRO A 60 25.68 -26.02 35.08
C PRO A 60 25.39 -26.72 36.43
N PRO A 61 24.99 -25.99 37.48
CA PRO A 61 24.58 -26.62 38.73
C PRO A 61 23.11 -27.05 38.72
N GLN A 62 22.90 -28.22 39.32
CA GLN A 62 21.60 -28.86 39.56
C GLN A 62 20.88 -28.30 40.80
N ALA A 63 19.55 -28.43 40.74
CA ALA A 63 18.59 -28.77 41.81
C ALA A 63 18.33 -27.79 42.97
N LEU A 64 17.04 -27.54 43.25
CA LEU A 64 16.32 -28.13 44.39
C LEU A 64 14.94 -27.45 44.56
N PHE A 65 13.88 -28.26 44.57
CA PHE A 65 12.57 -27.91 45.14
C PHE A 65 12.64 -27.95 46.68
N PRO A 66 11.75 -27.22 47.37
CA PRO A 66 10.74 -27.96 48.12
C PRO A 66 9.32 -27.36 48.14
N ARG A 67 8.37 -28.28 48.35
CA ARG A 67 6.95 -28.11 48.69
C ARG A 67 6.79 -27.46 50.09
N ASP A 68 5.73 -26.68 50.30
CA ASP A 68 4.61 -27.01 51.19
C ASP A 68 3.52 -25.92 51.23
N ALA A 69 2.30 -26.35 51.54
CA ALA A 69 0.99 -25.68 51.45
C ALA A 69 0.77 -24.60 52.58
N PRO A 70 -0.39 -23.90 52.77
CA PRO A 70 -1.78 -24.37 52.61
C PRO A 70 -2.82 -23.37 52.05
N SER A 71 -3.98 -23.96 51.74
CA SER A 71 -5.24 -23.38 51.25
C SER A 71 -5.95 -22.52 52.30
N PHE A 72 -6.50 -21.37 51.88
CA PHE A 72 -7.50 -20.63 52.65
C PHE A 72 -8.70 -20.25 51.75
N HIS A 73 -9.89 -20.68 52.19
CA HIS A 73 -11.19 -20.30 51.63
C HIS A 73 -11.63 -18.94 52.19
N GLY A 74 -12.13 -18.06 51.33
CA GLY A 74 -12.79 -16.80 51.71
C GLY A 74 -13.94 -16.47 50.74
N PRO A 75 -15.07 -15.92 51.22
CA PRO A 75 -16.34 -15.80 50.48
C PRO A 75 -16.44 -14.53 49.61
N PRO A 76 -17.39 -14.45 48.66
CA PRO A 76 -17.51 -13.30 47.76
C PRO A 76 -18.39 -12.19 48.37
N PRO A 77 -18.10 -10.90 48.13
CA PRO A 77 -19.01 -9.83 48.50
C PRO A 77 -19.98 -9.46 47.37
N HIS A 78 -21.25 -9.50 47.77
CA HIS A 78 -22.42 -8.73 47.40
C HIS A 78 -22.36 -7.66 46.29
N SER A 79 -23.36 -7.82 45.42
CA SER A 79 -23.88 -6.91 44.42
C SER A 79 -24.38 -5.58 45.02
N PHE A 80 -24.01 -4.46 44.39
CA PHE A 80 -24.70 -3.18 44.56
C PHE A 80 -25.39 -2.81 43.23
N ALA A 81 -26.72 -2.77 43.28
CA ALA A 81 -27.58 -2.20 42.26
C ALA A 81 -27.67 -0.68 42.48
N GLY A 82 -27.55 0.10 41.41
CA GLY A 82 -27.73 1.54 41.41
C GLY A 82 -28.59 1.94 40.22
N ASP A 83 -29.88 2.16 40.49
CA ASP A 83 -30.86 2.73 39.57
C ASP A 83 -30.49 4.18 39.21
N VAL A 84 -30.46 4.47 37.90
CA VAL A 84 -30.33 5.84 37.38
C VAL A 84 -31.65 6.24 36.73
N LEU A 85 -32.35 7.16 37.39
CA LEU A 85 -33.56 7.83 36.94
C LEU A 85 -33.25 8.82 35.81
N LEU A 86 -33.94 8.67 34.67
CA LEU A 86 -33.99 9.64 33.57
C LEU A 86 -35.10 10.69 33.81
N PRO A 87 -34.87 11.98 33.51
CA PRO A 87 -35.93 13.00 33.56
C PRO A 87 -36.81 13.00 32.29
N PRO A 88 -38.06 13.50 32.38
CA PRO A 88 -39.09 13.30 31.36
C PRO A 88 -38.99 14.28 30.19
N GLN A 89 -39.29 13.78 28.99
CA GLN A 89 -39.47 14.57 27.78
C GLN A 89 -40.73 15.45 27.86
N ARG A 90 -40.58 16.74 27.51
CA ARG A 90 -41.70 17.65 27.26
C ARG A 90 -42.19 17.50 25.83
N SER A 91 -43.49 17.24 25.71
CA SER A 91 -44.30 17.28 24.49
C SER A 91 -44.45 18.73 23.99
N LEU A 92 -44.25 18.94 22.69
CA LEU A 92 -44.65 20.16 21.99
C LEU A 92 -45.80 19.82 21.04
N ASP A 93 -46.88 20.59 21.18
CA ASP A 93 -48.09 20.51 20.37
C ASP A 93 -47.89 21.08 18.94
N PRO A 94 -48.69 20.62 17.96
CA PRO A 94 -48.57 21.02 16.56
C PRO A 94 -49.24 22.37 16.23
N VAL A 95 -48.55 23.20 15.46
CA VAL A 95 -49.07 24.45 14.88
C VAL A 95 -49.85 24.14 13.59
N PRO A 96 -51.03 24.76 13.36
CA PRO A 96 -51.88 24.48 12.21
C PRO A 96 -51.41 25.17 10.90
N ALA A 97 -51.68 24.47 9.80
CA ALA A 97 -51.42 24.87 8.42
C ALA A 97 -52.32 26.02 7.94
N SER A 98 -51.84 26.78 6.96
CA SER A 98 -52.62 27.71 6.14
C SER A 98 -52.02 27.82 4.73
N PRO A 99 -52.81 28.25 3.72
CA PRO A 99 -52.92 27.50 2.47
C PRO A 99 -52.18 28.11 1.26
N SER A 100 -51.91 27.19 0.32
CA SER A 100 -51.71 27.31 -1.13
C SER A 100 -51.84 28.68 -1.80
N VAL A 101 -50.79 29.07 -2.53
CA VAL A 101 -50.88 29.92 -3.72
C VAL A 101 -50.39 29.13 -4.93
N GLN A 102 -51.27 29.01 -5.92
CA GLN A 102 -51.03 28.41 -7.22
C GLN A 102 -50.15 29.34 -8.06
N SER A 103 -49.10 28.81 -8.69
CA SER A 103 -48.54 29.40 -9.89
C SER A 103 -48.12 28.31 -10.87
N SER A 104 -48.44 28.60 -12.11
CA SER A 104 -48.63 27.74 -13.26
C SER A 104 -47.35 27.48 -14.06
N VAL A 105 -47.22 26.21 -14.49
CA VAL A 105 -46.90 25.78 -15.86
C VAL A 105 -45.70 26.44 -16.56
N LEU A 106 -44.58 25.72 -16.62
CA LEU A 106 -43.78 25.55 -17.84
C LEU A 106 -43.19 24.11 -17.87
N ARG A 107 -43.70 23.28 -18.78
CA ARG A 107 -43.13 21.98 -19.22
C ARG A 107 -42.16 22.29 -20.37
N SER A 108 -40.94 21.78 -20.43
CA SER A 108 -40.50 20.43 -20.87
C SER A 108 -38.97 20.50 -21.11
N PRO A 109 -38.25 19.42 -21.48
CA PRO A 109 -38.23 18.06 -20.93
C PRO A 109 -36.79 17.63 -20.56
N VAL A 110 -36.59 16.97 -19.41
CA VAL A 110 -35.35 16.26 -19.09
C VAL A 110 -35.62 14.76 -19.22
N GLY A 111 -34.84 14.10 -20.06
CA GLY A 111 -34.88 12.66 -20.30
C GLY A 111 -34.58 11.88 -19.01
N SER A 112 -35.57 11.12 -18.58
CA SER A 112 -35.51 10.19 -17.45
C SER A 112 -34.94 8.86 -17.95
N GLY A 113 -33.70 8.56 -17.57
CA GLY A 113 -33.14 7.22 -17.63
C GLY A 113 -33.77 6.35 -16.56
N GLU A 114 -34.59 5.39 -16.99
CA GLU A 114 -35.28 4.42 -16.16
C GLU A 114 -34.29 3.50 -15.43
N TRP A 115 -34.31 3.56 -14.09
CA TRP A 115 -33.78 2.51 -13.22
C TRP A 115 -34.97 1.72 -12.66
N PRO A 116 -35.12 0.41 -12.94
CA PRO A 116 -36.17 -0.36 -12.29
C PRO A 116 -35.68 -0.87 -10.92
N GLY A 117 -36.05 -0.13 -9.87
CA GLY A 117 -36.07 -0.63 -8.49
C GLY A 117 -37.46 -1.16 -8.15
N GLN A 118 -37.63 -2.48 -8.11
CA GLN A 118 -38.84 -3.14 -7.60
C GLN A 118 -38.57 -3.74 -6.21
N LEU A 119 -39.21 -3.14 -5.21
CA LEU A 119 -39.63 -3.73 -3.93
C LEU A 119 -41.14 -3.42 -3.86
N GLY A 120 -42.10 -4.32 -3.66
CA GLY A 120 -42.19 -5.75 -3.43
C GLY A 120 -43.66 -6.03 -3.08
N LYS A 121 -44.10 -7.30 -3.16
CA LYS A 121 -44.96 -7.99 -2.16
C LYS A 121 -45.60 -9.27 -2.72
N THR A 122 -45.46 -10.32 -1.90
CA THR A 122 -46.34 -11.48 -1.72
C THR A 122 -46.57 -12.45 -2.89
N ARG A 123 -45.94 -13.63 -2.83
CA ARG A 123 -46.70 -14.89 -2.98
C ARG A 123 -46.03 -16.09 -2.29
N ARG A 124 -46.90 -16.83 -1.62
CA ARG A 124 -46.74 -18.07 -0.85
C ARG A 124 -46.22 -19.23 -1.73
N SER A 125 -45.46 -20.12 -1.07
CA SER A 125 -45.32 -21.57 -1.31
C SER A 125 -44.92 -22.05 -2.71
N GLN A 126 -43.71 -22.63 -2.84
CA GLN A 126 -43.49 -24.03 -3.24
C GLN A 126 -41.97 -24.36 -3.31
N GLY A 127 -41.63 -25.58 -2.86
CA GLY A 127 -40.54 -26.43 -3.34
C GLY A 127 -39.13 -25.83 -3.48
N ARG A 128 -38.25 -26.17 -2.55
CA ARG A 128 -36.79 -25.97 -2.68
C ARG A 128 -36.18 -27.22 -3.34
N PRO A 129 -35.61 -27.17 -4.55
CA PRO A 129 -34.71 -28.22 -5.02
C PRO A 129 -33.29 -27.94 -4.52
N ALA A 130 -32.58 -29.03 -4.20
CA ALA A 130 -31.19 -29.05 -3.79
C ALA A 130 -30.25 -28.68 -4.96
N PRO A 131 -29.02 -28.18 -4.67
CA PRO A 131 -28.07 -27.81 -5.71
C PRO A 131 -27.51 -29.05 -6.42
N GLN A 132 -27.66 -29.08 -7.75
CA GLN A 132 -26.93 -29.97 -8.64
C GLN A 132 -25.45 -29.59 -8.62
N ALA A 133 -24.63 -30.52 -8.15
CA ALA A 133 -23.23 -30.61 -8.54
C ALA A 133 -23.20 -31.38 -9.87
N ASP A 134 -22.50 -30.85 -10.86
CA ASP A 134 -22.09 -31.61 -12.05
C ASP A 134 -20.83 -32.43 -11.71
N PRO A 135 -20.88 -33.77 -11.86
CA PRO A 135 -19.72 -34.61 -12.05
C PRO A 135 -19.68 -35.02 -13.53
N GLN A 136 -18.64 -34.63 -14.26
CA GLN A 136 -18.27 -35.39 -15.45
C GLN A 136 -17.37 -36.54 -15.01
N ASP A 137 -18.05 -37.68 -14.84
CA ASP A 137 -17.49 -39.00 -14.86
C ASP A 137 -17.16 -39.39 -16.31
N GLY A 138 -16.07 -40.12 -16.45
CA GLY A 138 -15.72 -40.82 -17.66
C GLY A 138 -15.12 -42.16 -17.26
N SER A 139 -15.97 -43.20 -17.31
CA SER A 139 -15.63 -44.58 -17.66
C SER A 139 -15.99 -45.65 -16.61
N SER A 140 -16.56 -46.73 -17.14
CA SER A 140 -16.86 -48.04 -16.57
C SER A 140 -18.16 -48.12 -15.78
N SER A 141 -19.27 -48.50 -16.42
CA SER A 141 -19.68 -49.90 -16.65
C SER A 141 -19.82 -50.67 -15.34
N ASP A 142 -21.05 -50.79 -14.84
CA ASP A 142 -21.66 -52.12 -14.72
C ASP A 142 -23.11 -51.99 -14.24
N ASP A 143 -23.94 -52.75 -14.94
CA ASP A 143 -25.33 -53.02 -14.65
C ASP A 143 -25.56 -53.46 -13.20
N ARG A 144 -26.54 -52.84 -12.54
CA ARG A 144 -27.39 -53.53 -11.56
C ARG A 144 -28.66 -52.73 -11.29
N GLU A 145 -29.63 -52.97 -12.17
CA GLU A 145 -31.02 -53.03 -11.76
C GLU A 145 -31.18 -54.00 -10.57
N GLY A 146 -32.02 -53.61 -9.61
CA GLY A 146 -32.69 -54.59 -8.76
C GLY A 146 -32.59 -54.32 -7.27
N GLY A 147 -33.74 -54.04 -6.66
CA GLY A 147 -34.06 -54.60 -5.36
C GLY A 147 -34.12 -53.62 -4.19
N MET A 148 -35.17 -52.82 -4.16
CA MET A 148 -35.88 -52.58 -2.89
C MET A 148 -36.28 -53.94 -2.30
N ARG A 149 -35.50 -54.49 -1.38
CA ARG A 149 -35.99 -55.46 -0.40
C ARG A 149 -35.34 -55.20 0.95
N GLY A 150 -36.19 -55.04 1.95
CA GLY A 150 -35.85 -54.71 3.32
C GLY A 150 -34.65 -55.50 3.82
N SER A 151 -33.54 -54.78 4.00
CA SER A 151 -32.45 -55.21 4.86
C SER A 151 -33.03 -55.29 6.27
N LYS A 152 -33.40 -56.51 6.67
CA LYS A 152 -33.53 -56.89 8.07
C LYS A 152 -32.31 -56.31 8.77
N GLN A 153 -32.53 -55.38 9.70
CA GLN A 153 -31.54 -54.90 10.64
C GLN A 153 -30.87 -56.14 11.23
N SER A 154 -29.68 -56.48 10.74
CA SER A 154 -28.81 -57.38 11.47
C SER A 154 -28.43 -56.59 12.71
N ASP A 155 -28.98 -56.99 13.85
CA ASP A 155 -28.60 -56.58 15.20
C ASP A 155 -27.16 -57.03 15.48
N ASP A 156 -26.21 -56.58 14.65
CA ASP A 156 -24.80 -56.75 14.91
C ASP A 156 -24.44 -55.70 15.97
N PRO A 157 -24.19 -56.12 17.23
CA PRO A 157 -23.87 -55.19 18.31
C PRO A 157 -22.63 -54.34 17.99
N ASN A 158 -21.76 -54.80 17.07
CA ASN A 158 -20.59 -54.04 16.62
C ASN A 158 -20.95 -52.86 15.71
N ALA A 159 -22.04 -52.93 14.95
CA ALA A 159 -22.50 -51.81 14.14
C ALA A 159 -23.03 -50.66 15.01
N LEU A 160 -23.71 -50.97 16.12
CA LEU A 160 -24.20 -49.99 17.09
C LEU A 160 -23.06 -49.30 17.84
N THR A 161 -22.01 -50.03 18.22
CA THR A 161 -20.84 -49.43 18.89
C THR A 161 -20.05 -48.52 17.93
N ALA A 162 -19.88 -48.93 16.67
CA ALA A 162 -19.25 -48.11 15.64
C ALA A 162 -20.04 -46.83 15.35
N LEU A 163 -21.37 -46.89 15.33
CA LEU A 163 -22.21 -45.71 15.13
C LEU A 163 -22.13 -44.74 16.33
N ARG A 164 -22.14 -45.26 17.56
CA ARG A 164 -21.97 -44.44 18.78
C ARG A 164 -20.61 -43.74 18.79
N GLU A 165 -19.55 -44.42 18.39
CA GLU A 165 -18.20 -43.82 18.32
C GLU A 165 -18.09 -42.76 17.22
N LYS A 166 -18.70 -43.00 16.03
CA LYS A 166 -18.80 -41.97 14.97
C LYS A 166 -19.53 -40.72 15.47
N ASN A 167 -20.65 -40.90 16.20
CA ASN A 167 -21.42 -39.80 16.75
C ASN A 167 -20.64 -39.02 17.83
N ARG A 168 -19.92 -39.75 18.69
CA ARG A 168 -19.04 -39.16 19.72
C ARG A 168 -17.92 -38.31 19.09
N ARG A 169 -17.30 -38.80 18.01
CA ARG A 169 -16.28 -38.05 17.25
C ARG A 169 -16.88 -36.81 16.55
N ALA A 170 -18.05 -36.95 15.95
CA ALA A 170 -18.75 -35.82 15.32
C ALA A 170 -19.08 -34.73 16.35
N GLN A 171 -19.58 -35.11 17.52
CA GLN A 171 -19.89 -34.17 18.61
C GLN A 171 -18.64 -33.49 19.18
N ARG A 172 -17.52 -34.21 19.32
CA ARG A 172 -16.23 -33.62 19.72
C ARG A 172 -15.77 -32.57 18.70
N LYS A 173 -15.74 -32.91 17.40
CA LYS A 173 -15.38 -31.98 16.33
C LYS A 173 -16.30 -30.76 16.29
N PHE A 174 -17.59 -30.94 16.53
CA PHE A 174 -18.54 -29.82 16.59
C PHE A 174 -18.23 -28.86 17.75
N ARG A 175 -18.01 -29.40 18.96
CA ARG A 175 -17.63 -28.60 20.14
C ARG A 175 -16.30 -27.89 19.95
N GLU A 176 -15.34 -28.55 19.34
CA GLU A 176 -14.02 -27.98 19.02
C GLU A 176 -14.14 -26.81 18.03
N ARG A 177 -14.94 -26.95 16.96
CA ARG A 177 -15.24 -25.86 16.03
C ARG A 177 -15.95 -24.69 16.70
N GLN A 178 -16.88 -24.94 17.62
CA GLN A 178 -17.53 -23.87 18.38
C GLN A 178 -16.55 -23.16 19.32
N LYS A 179 -15.68 -23.90 20.00
CA LYS A 179 -14.63 -23.34 20.84
C LYS A 179 -13.66 -22.47 20.03
N GLN A 180 -13.25 -22.93 18.85
CA GLN A 180 -12.40 -22.17 17.94
C GLN A 180 -13.09 -20.88 17.47
N LYS A 181 -14.37 -20.94 17.05
CA LYS A 181 -15.13 -19.74 16.65
C LYS A 181 -15.25 -18.72 17.78
N LEU A 182 -15.46 -19.18 19.01
CA LEU A 182 -15.56 -18.31 20.18
C LEU A 182 -14.19 -17.64 20.47
N ALA A 183 -13.10 -18.41 20.46
CA ALA A 183 -11.74 -17.87 20.60
C ALA A 183 -11.38 -16.86 19.50
N GLU A 184 -11.75 -17.11 18.24
CA GLU A 184 -11.57 -16.18 17.12
C GLU A 184 -12.41 -14.91 17.28
N SER A 185 -13.63 -15.00 17.84
CA SER A 185 -14.46 -13.82 18.12
C SER A 185 -13.91 -12.98 19.29
N GLU A 186 -13.41 -13.64 20.33
CA GLU A 186 -12.75 -12.96 21.47
C GLU A 186 -11.42 -12.30 21.07
N GLY A 187 -10.67 -12.91 20.15
CA GLY A 187 -9.49 -12.30 19.54
C GLY A 187 -9.85 -11.01 18.80
N ARG A 188 -10.84 -11.06 17.90
CA ARG A 188 -11.31 -9.87 17.17
C ARG A 188 -11.84 -8.76 18.09
N ALA A 189 -12.52 -9.12 19.18
CA ALA A 189 -12.99 -8.14 20.16
C ALA A 189 -11.82 -7.42 20.85
N ARG A 190 -10.76 -8.15 21.22
CA ARG A 190 -9.52 -7.58 21.78
C ARG A 190 -8.80 -6.66 20.78
N ASP A 191 -8.66 -7.09 19.53
CA ASP A 191 -8.02 -6.29 18.49
C ASP A 191 -8.77 -4.97 18.23
N LEU A 192 -10.11 -5.03 18.18
CA LEU A 192 -10.95 -3.84 18.03
C LEU A 192 -10.88 -2.92 19.27
N GLN A 193 -10.77 -3.48 20.47
CA GLN A 193 -10.59 -2.69 21.69
C GLN A 193 -9.26 -1.94 21.69
N LEU A 194 -8.15 -2.60 21.32
CA LEU A 194 -6.84 -1.96 21.17
C LEU A 194 -6.85 -0.86 20.09
N ALA A 195 -7.55 -1.10 18.97
CA ALA A 195 -7.72 -0.09 17.93
C ALA A 195 -8.52 1.13 18.43
N LEU A 196 -9.58 0.92 19.21
CA LEU A 196 -10.35 2.01 19.83
C LEU A 196 -9.52 2.82 20.83
N GLU A 197 -8.72 2.15 21.67
CA GLU A 197 -7.83 2.83 22.61
C GLU A 197 -6.78 3.67 21.89
N ARG A 198 -6.17 3.13 20.81
CA ARG A 198 -5.24 3.86 19.94
C ARG A 198 -5.89 5.11 19.33
N LEU A 199 -7.09 4.98 18.76
CA LEU A 199 -7.81 6.11 18.16
C LEU A 199 -8.22 7.16 19.20
N LYS A 200 -8.57 6.75 20.43
CA LYS A 200 -8.85 7.68 21.54
C LYS A 200 -7.62 8.49 21.93
N MET A 201 -6.45 7.84 22.03
CA MET A 201 -5.19 8.55 22.30
C MET A 201 -4.87 9.54 21.18
N GLU A 202 -4.97 9.13 19.92
CA GLU A 202 -4.74 10.00 18.76
C GLU A 202 -5.71 11.18 18.72
N LYS A 203 -7.01 10.95 18.98
CA LYS A 203 -8.01 12.02 19.08
C LYS A 203 -7.66 13.02 20.18
N SER A 204 -7.30 12.55 21.38
CA SER A 204 -6.93 13.44 22.49
C SER A 204 -5.67 14.28 22.20
N ALA A 205 -4.71 13.70 21.47
CA ALA A 205 -3.51 14.41 21.03
C ALA A 205 -3.84 15.51 20.01
N LEU A 206 -4.74 15.22 19.05
CA LEU A 206 -5.21 16.20 18.08
C LEU A 206 -6.06 17.31 18.72
N GLU A 207 -6.92 16.97 19.69
CA GLU A 207 -7.70 17.97 20.46
C GLU A 207 -6.77 18.91 21.22
N THR A 208 -5.73 18.38 21.87
CA THR A 208 -4.71 19.19 22.57
C THR A 208 -3.96 20.10 21.60
N ARG A 209 -3.60 19.59 20.41
CA ARG A 209 -2.95 20.38 19.35
C ARG A 209 -3.85 21.50 18.84
N ASN A 210 -5.12 21.22 18.58
CA ASN A 210 -6.08 22.23 18.11
C ASN A 210 -6.30 23.31 19.16
N ALA A 211 -6.43 22.94 20.44
CA ALA A 211 -6.54 23.91 21.53
C ALA A 211 -5.33 24.86 21.63
N LEU A 212 -4.12 24.36 21.34
CA LEU A 212 -2.91 25.20 21.27
C LEU A 212 -2.93 26.13 20.05
N LEU A 213 -3.34 25.63 18.88
CA LEU A 213 -3.46 26.44 17.66
C LEU A 213 -4.51 27.54 17.83
N GLU A 214 -5.66 27.23 18.44
CA GLU A 214 -6.70 28.22 18.74
C GLU A 214 -6.21 29.29 19.72
N LYS A 215 -5.44 28.91 20.75
CA LYS A 215 -4.79 29.89 21.65
C LYS A 215 -3.81 30.79 20.90
N MET A 216 -2.97 30.23 20.03
CA MET A 216 -2.02 31.02 19.23
C MET A 216 -2.73 31.93 18.22
N ALA A 217 -3.82 31.47 17.61
CA ALA A 217 -4.63 32.28 16.69
C ALA A 217 -5.42 33.38 17.43
N GLY A 218 -5.81 33.13 18.68
CA GLY A 218 -6.48 34.09 19.56
C GLY A 218 -5.56 35.18 20.13
N MET A 219 -4.24 35.01 20.05
CA MET A 219 -3.28 36.09 20.34
C MET A 219 -3.38 37.15 19.24
N LYS A 220 -4.31 38.10 19.42
CA LYS A 220 -4.47 39.25 18.53
C LYS A 220 -3.09 39.88 18.25
N PRO A 221 -2.75 40.19 16.99
CA PRO A 221 -1.47 40.81 16.63
C PRO A 221 -1.30 42.27 17.11
N GLY A 222 -2.11 42.73 18.08
CA GLY A 222 -2.19 44.11 18.55
C GLY A 222 -1.14 44.55 19.57
N ASP A 223 -0.41 43.63 20.22
CA ASP A 223 0.60 43.99 21.24
C ASP A 223 2.05 43.91 20.74
N ARG A 224 2.27 43.70 19.44
CA ARG A 224 3.60 43.87 18.84
C ARG A 224 3.81 45.34 18.49
N GLN A 225 4.23 46.11 19.49
CA GLN A 225 4.76 47.45 19.30
C GLN A 225 5.95 47.37 18.32
N PRO A 226 5.86 47.98 17.12
CA PRO A 226 6.95 47.92 16.15
C PRO A 226 8.16 48.71 16.68
N PRO A 227 9.39 48.17 16.63
CA PRO A 227 10.58 48.96 16.81
C PRO A 227 10.64 50.01 15.68
N GLN A 228 10.73 51.27 16.06
CA GLN A 228 10.91 52.39 15.15
C GLN A 228 12.20 52.17 14.35
N ILE A 229 12.06 51.88 13.06
CA ILE A 229 13.15 51.91 12.10
C ILE A 229 12.90 53.14 11.24
N GLU A 230 13.79 54.13 11.39
CA GLU A 230 13.78 55.39 10.68
C GLU A 230 13.82 55.19 9.16
N GLU A 231 12.98 55.98 8.50
CA GLU A 231 12.89 56.13 7.05
C GLU A 231 14.23 56.57 6.44
N VAL A 232 14.74 55.81 5.47
CA VAL A 232 15.61 56.35 4.41
C VAL A 232 14.82 56.33 3.11
N THR A 233 14.41 57.53 2.72
CA THR A 233 13.75 57.86 1.45
C THR A 233 14.63 57.47 0.25
N GLY A 234 14.07 56.64 -0.64
CA GLY A 234 14.73 56.15 -1.86
C GLY A 234 13.78 56.08 -3.06
N ARG A 235 13.36 57.26 -3.51
CA ARG A 235 12.87 57.68 -4.83
C ARG A 235 12.94 56.67 -6.00
N GLY A 236 11.76 56.26 -6.49
CA GLY A 236 11.36 56.28 -7.90
C GLY A 236 11.72 55.11 -8.82
N CYS A 237 10.71 54.45 -9.40
CA CYS A 237 10.52 54.40 -10.86
C CYS A 237 9.13 53.83 -11.20
N ALA A 238 8.51 54.46 -12.21
CA ALA A 238 7.16 54.22 -12.68
C ALA A 238 7.09 53.10 -13.72
N ALA A 239 5.86 52.58 -13.86
CA ALA A 239 5.25 51.98 -15.05
C ALA A 239 5.90 50.70 -15.62
N ASP A 240 5.17 49.59 -15.53
CA ASP A 240 4.58 49.03 -16.74
C ASP A 240 3.45 48.05 -16.41
N THR A 241 2.28 48.38 -16.93
CA THR A 241 1.09 47.55 -17.06
C THR A 241 1.31 46.51 -18.17
N ALA A 242 1.24 45.23 -17.83
CA ALA A 242 1.13 44.16 -18.83
C ALA A 242 0.08 43.12 -18.41
N GLU A 243 -0.86 42.98 -19.34
CA GLU A 243 -2.03 42.11 -19.45
C GLU A 243 -1.97 40.72 -18.78
N GLU A 244 -3.09 40.40 -18.13
CA GLU A 244 -3.53 39.04 -17.83
C GLU A 244 -3.78 38.25 -19.12
N ALA A 245 -2.81 37.42 -19.50
CA ALA A 245 -3.05 36.35 -20.46
C ALA A 245 -3.54 35.10 -19.70
N VAL A 246 -4.83 34.83 -19.81
CA VAL A 246 -5.48 33.56 -19.47
C VAL A 246 -4.87 32.45 -20.33
N CYS A 247 -3.90 31.70 -19.79
CA CYS A 247 -3.40 30.47 -20.39
C CYS A 247 -4.37 29.31 -20.10
N THR A 248 -5.26 29.04 -21.04
CA THR A 248 -6.02 27.79 -21.12
C THR A 248 -5.07 26.63 -21.48
N GLY A 249 -5.15 25.57 -20.67
CA GLY A 249 -4.27 24.41 -20.74
C GLY A 249 -4.41 23.59 -22.01
N ALA A 250 -3.30 23.37 -22.71
CA ALA A 250 -3.17 22.38 -23.77
C ALA A 250 -1.72 21.82 -23.91
N ALA A 251 -0.88 21.95 -22.87
CA ALA A 251 0.54 21.56 -22.94
C ALA A 251 0.90 20.21 -22.29
N ASP A 252 -0.02 19.55 -21.57
CA ASP A 252 0.30 18.34 -20.79
C ASP A 252 0.38 17.03 -21.62
N GLY A 253 0.31 17.11 -22.95
CA GLY A 253 0.32 15.95 -23.86
C GLY A 253 1.69 15.52 -24.41
N ALA A 254 2.70 16.41 -24.40
CA ALA A 254 3.93 16.18 -25.18
C ALA A 254 4.93 15.22 -24.50
N ALA A 255 4.95 15.14 -23.17
CA ALA A 255 5.95 14.32 -22.45
C ALA A 255 5.68 12.81 -22.50
N ASN A 256 4.47 12.38 -22.90
CA ASN A 256 4.14 10.96 -23.10
C ASN A 256 4.32 10.47 -24.54
N ALA A 257 4.53 11.38 -25.51
CA ALA A 257 4.75 11.02 -26.91
C ALA A 257 6.14 10.38 -27.12
N SER A 258 7.17 10.85 -26.39
CA SER A 258 8.55 10.43 -26.61
C SER A 258 8.82 8.93 -26.37
N LEU A 259 8.04 8.24 -25.53
CA LEU A 259 8.17 6.78 -25.36
C LEU A 259 7.34 5.98 -26.38
N ARG A 260 6.26 6.59 -26.91
CA ARG A 260 5.45 5.99 -27.99
C ARG A 260 6.16 6.07 -29.33
N ASP A 261 6.96 7.12 -29.56
CA ASP A 261 7.62 7.35 -30.85
C ASP A 261 8.84 6.48 -31.12
N THR A 262 9.34 5.73 -30.13
CA THR A 262 10.46 4.79 -30.34
C THR A 262 10.04 3.42 -30.87
N LEU A 263 8.75 3.08 -30.85
CA LEU A 263 8.26 1.85 -31.49
C LEU A 263 7.32 2.21 -32.64
N PRO A 264 7.60 1.77 -33.88
CA PRO A 264 6.69 1.99 -34.99
C PRO A 264 5.32 1.39 -34.65
N PRO A 265 4.20 2.05 -34.99
CA PRO A 265 2.85 1.63 -34.62
C PRO A 265 2.45 0.22 -35.10
N SER A 266 3.19 -0.35 -36.06
CA SER A 266 3.06 -1.72 -36.53
C SER A 266 3.68 -2.79 -35.60
N GLN A 267 4.38 -2.40 -34.53
CA GLN A 267 5.05 -3.31 -33.57
C GLN A 267 4.45 -3.25 -32.16
N ASN A 268 3.17 -2.90 -32.02
CA ASN A 268 2.53 -2.85 -30.71
C ASN A 268 2.31 -4.23 -30.04
N THR A 269 2.65 -5.31 -30.73
CA THR A 269 2.54 -6.68 -30.22
C THR A 269 3.88 -7.12 -29.63
N ILE A 270 3.90 -7.43 -28.33
CA ILE A 270 5.08 -7.95 -27.65
C ILE A 270 5.16 -9.46 -27.87
N HIS A 271 6.26 -9.92 -28.44
CA HIS A 271 6.54 -11.33 -28.68
C HIS A 271 7.36 -11.93 -27.55
N LEU A 272 6.75 -12.82 -26.77
CA LEU A 272 7.38 -13.48 -25.63
C LEU A 272 7.83 -14.89 -26.02
N THR A 273 9.08 -15.21 -25.72
CA THR A 273 9.69 -16.50 -26.02
C THR A 273 9.84 -17.39 -24.78
N VAL A 274 9.53 -16.87 -23.58
CA VAL A 274 9.51 -17.68 -22.36
C VAL A 274 8.26 -18.57 -22.37
N ARG A 275 8.45 -19.89 -22.36
CA ARG A 275 7.36 -20.88 -22.23
C ARG A 275 7.85 -22.12 -21.51
N ASN A 276 7.86 -22.06 -20.17
CA ASN A 276 8.10 -23.23 -19.35
C ASN A 276 6.80 -23.63 -18.65
N GLY A 277 6.02 -24.52 -19.26
CA GLY A 277 5.06 -25.33 -18.49
C GLY A 277 3.57 -24.99 -18.59
N ARG A 278 3.06 -24.48 -19.71
CA ARG A 278 1.63 -24.72 -20.01
C ARG A 278 1.45 -26.17 -20.46
N PRO A 279 0.82 -27.05 -19.64
CA PRO A 279 0.59 -28.43 -20.04
C PRO A 279 -0.31 -28.45 -21.29
N GLY A 280 0.21 -28.95 -22.41
CA GLY A 280 -0.54 -29.15 -23.65
C GLY A 280 0.02 -28.49 -24.92
N LEU A 281 0.97 -27.55 -24.83
CA LEU A 281 1.68 -27.04 -26.02
C LEU A 281 3.04 -27.74 -26.19
N ARG A 282 3.27 -28.31 -27.37
CA ARG A 282 4.52 -28.99 -27.73
C ARG A 282 5.70 -28.00 -27.69
N SER A 283 6.82 -28.41 -27.10
CA SER A 283 8.09 -27.66 -27.13
C SER A 283 8.45 -27.36 -28.59
N GLY A 284 8.46 -26.07 -28.96
CA GLY A 284 8.90 -25.59 -30.27
C GLY A 284 7.93 -24.66 -30.99
N GLU A 285 6.65 -24.65 -30.64
CA GLU A 285 5.62 -24.06 -31.54
C GLU A 285 4.79 -22.93 -30.94
N GLY A 286 5.40 -22.02 -30.16
CA GLY A 286 4.78 -20.70 -30.13
C GLY A 286 5.49 -19.65 -29.33
N THR A 287 5.66 -18.53 -30.00
CA THR A 287 5.85 -17.22 -29.39
C THR A 287 4.49 -16.77 -28.85
N LEU A 288 4.41 -16.32 -27.60
CA LEU A 288 3.20 -15.67 -27.08
C LEU A 288 3.22 -14.20 -27.53
N ALA A 289 2.30 -13.83 -28.39
CA ALA A 289 2.09 -12.45 -28.82
C ALA A 289 1.09 -11.77 -27.86
N LEU A 290 1.50 -10.68 -27.20
CA LEU A 290 0.65 -9.85 -26.35
C LEU A 290 0.42 -8.48 -26.99
N SER A 291 -0.83 -8.19 -27.36
CA SER A 291 -1.26 -6.85 -27.76
C SER A 291 -1.39 -5.89 -26.57
N PRO A 292 -1.48 -4.56 -26.78
CA PRO A 292 -1.70 -3.59 -25.71
C PRO A 292 -3.00 -3.88 -24.92
N GLU A 293 -4.06 -4.30 -25.61
CA GLU A 293 -5.35 -4.69 -25.02
C GLU A 293 -5.20 -5.94 -24.16
N GLN A 294 -4.40 -6.92 -24.59
CA GLN A 294 -4.10 -8.11 -23.81
C GLN A 294 -3.28 -7.75 -22.57
N ILE A 295 -2.29 -6.87 -22.66
CA ILE A 295 -1.52 -6.41 -21.48
C ILE A 295 -2.44 -5.66 -20.50
N ARG A 296 -3.32 -4.80 -21.01
CA ARG A 296 -4.30 -4.06 -20.21
C ARG A 296 -5.24 -4.99 -19.45
N SER A 297 -5.63 -6.11 -20.07
CA SER A 297 -6.59 -7.09 -19.53
C SER A 297 -5.97 -8.32 -18.87
N LEU A 298 -4.65 -8.52 -18.96
CA LEU A 298 -3.89 -9.67 -18.39
C LEU A 298 -4.18 -9.95 -16.90
N PRO A 299 -4.88 -11.05 -16.57
CA PRO A 299 -5.21 -11.39 -15.19
C PRO A 299 -3.97 -11.48 -14.28
N GLN A 300 -4.14 -11.13 -13.00
CA GLN A 300 -3.03 -11.16 -12.03
C GLN A 300 -2.40 -12.54 -11.89
N CYS A 301 -3.20 -13.62 -11.94
CA CYS A 301 -2.70 -14.99 -11.88
C CYS A 301 -1.86 -15.35 -13.12
N GLU A 302 -2.25 -14.90 -14.31
CA GLU A 302 -1.48 -15.10 -15.54
C GLU A 302 -0.18 -14.31 -15.52
N LEU A 303 -0.21 -13.08 -14.98
CA LEU A 303 0.99 -12.26 -14.80
C LEU A 303 1.98 -12.90 -13.80
N ALA A 304 1.48 -13.44 -12.68
CA ALA A 304 2.32 -14.16 -11.71
C ALA A 304 2.90 -15.45 -12.30
N ALA A 305 2.12 -16.19 -13.09
CA ALA A 305 2.61 -17.36 -13.81
C ALA A 305 3.70 -16.98 -14.83
N LEU A 306 3.45 -15.95 -15.65
CA LEU A 306 4.43 -15.43 -16.61
C LEU A 306 5.72 -14.96 -15.92
N TRP A 307 5.60 -14.25 -14.79
CA TRP A 307 6.75 -13.84 -14.00
C TRP A 307 7.56 -15.03 -13.50
N LYS A 308 6.90 -16.06 -12.97
CA LYS A 308 7.55 -17.30 -12.53
C LYS A 308 8.25 -18.02 -13.69
N ASP A 309 7.64 -18.03 -14.89
CA ASP A 309 8.26 -18.62 -16.07
C ASP A 309 9.57 -17.92 -16.43
N TYR A 310 9.60 -16.58 -16.36
CA TYR A 310 10.83 -15.79 -16.51
C TYR A 310 11.86 -16.10 -15.42
N VAL A 311 11.46 -16.13 -14.14
CA VAL A 311 12.38 -16.47 -13.04
C VAL A 311 13.00 -17.85 -13.24
N ASN A 312 12.20 -18.86 -13.61
CA ASN A 312 12.69 -20.21 -13.84
C ASN A 312 13.67 -20.26 -15.02
N ALA A 313 13.33 -19.62 -16.15
CA ALA A 313 14.20 -19.59 -17.32
C ALA A 313 15.52 -18.86 -17.04
N LEU A 314 15.46 -17.68 -16.39
CA LEU A 314 16.64 -16.91 -16.02
C LEU A 314 17.53 -17.65 -15.00
N THR A 315 16.93 -18.41 -14.08
CA THR A 315 17.69 -19.20 -13.08
C THR A 315 18.60 -20.23 -13.76
N GLY A 316 18.07 -21.00 -14.72
CA GLY A 316 18.87 -21.97 -15.48
C GLY A 316 19.96 -21.28 -16.31
N LEU A 317 19.59 -20.23 -17.05
CA LEU A 317 20.53 -19.51 -17.91
C LEU A 317 21.66 -18.81 -17.14
N LEU A 318 21.39 -18.28 -15.95
CA LEU A 318 22.42 -17.65 -15.11
C LEU A 318 23.48 -18.67 -14.64
N GLN A 319 23.09 -19.91 -14.37
CA GLN A 319 24.02 -20.97 -14.01
C GLN A 319 24.91 -21.37 -15.20
N GLU A 320 24.33 -21.42 -16.41
CA GLU A 320 25.04 -21.73 -17.64
C GLU A 320 26.00 -20.61 -18.06
N ALA A 321 25.58 -19.34 -17.96
CA ALA A 321 26.36 -18.20 -18.40
C ALA A 321 27.61 -17.96 -17.54
N ARG A 322 27.60 -18.34 -16.25
CA ARG A 322 28.71 -18.16 -15.29
C ARG A 322 29.29 -16.73 -15.24
N GLY A 323 28.50 -15.72 -15.59
CA GLY A 323 28.92 -14.32 -15.63
C GLY A 323 29.47 -13.85 -16.99
N ASP A 324 29.53 -14.69 -18.01
CA ASP A 324 29.93 -14.31 -19.37
C ASP A 324 28.71 -13.91 -20.22
N ASP A 325 28.61 -12.61 -20.50
CA ASP A 325 27.53 -12.04 -21.31
C ASP A 325 27.61 -12.41 -22.80
N SER A 326 28.78 -12.84 -23.28
CA SER A 326 29.02 -13.12 -24.70
C SER A 326 28.57 -14.52 -25.14
N CYS A 327 28.46 -15.45 -24.19
CA CYS A 327 28.05 -16.82 -24.47
C CYS A 327 26.56 -16.92 -24.91
N PRO A 328 26.13 -18.02 -25.54
CA PRO A 328 24.74 -18.19 -25.97
C PRO A 328 23.70 -18.02 -24.84
N ALA A 329 24.02 -18.47 -23.63
CA ALA A 329 23.17 -18.28 -22.46
C ALA A 329 23.06 -16.79 -22.07
N GLY A 330 24.18 -16.05 -22.11
CA GLY A 330 24.22 -14.60 -21.88
C GLY A 330 23.36 -13.83 -22.89
N GLN A 331 23.45 -14.18 -24.19
CA GLN A 331 22.61 -13.60 -25.24
C GLN A 331 21.13 -13.88 -24.99
N ARG A 332 20.80 -15.12 -24.59
CA ARG A 332 19.43 -15.52 -24.25
C ARG A 332 18.89 -14.76 -23.03
N ILE A 333 19.71 -14.54 -22.00
CA ILE A 333 19.36 -13.66 -20.87
C ILE A 333 19.04 -12.26 -21.38
N GLY A 334 19.88 -11.70 -22.24
CA GLY A 334 19.65 -10.40 -22.89
C GLY A 334 18.26 -10.30 -23.52
N GLN A 335 17.89 -11.30 -24.31
CA GLN A 335 16.58 -11.37 -24.95
C GLN A 335 15.42 -11.43 -23.94
N LEU A 336 15.48 -12.33 -22.96
CA LEU A 336 14.42 -12.48 -21.96
C LEU A 336 14.24 -11.21 -21.12
N ILE A 337 15.33 -10.52 -20.79
CA ILE A 337 15.28 -9.25 -20.06
C ILE A 337 14.61 -8.15 -20.89
N VAL A 338 14.87 -8.10 -22.20
CA VAL A 338 14.15 -7.17 -23.09
C VAL A 338 12.66 -7.47 -23.09
N GLU A 339 12.26 -8.74 -23.21
CA GLU A 339 10.84 -9.12 -23.17
C GLU A 339 10.16 -8.74 -21.85
N VAL A 340 10.78 -9.06 -20.70
CA VAL A 340 10.24 -8.67 -19.38
C VAL A 340 10.10 -7.15 -19.29
N ARG A 341 11.13 -6.39 -19.71
CA ARG A 341 11.10 -4.92 -19.71
C ARG A 341 9.96 -4.38 -20.56
N LEU A 342 9.67 -4.97 -21.72
CA LEU A 342 8.55 -4.59 -22.57
C LEU A 342 7.21 -4.87 -21.88
N VAL A 343 7.03 -6.07 -21.29
CA VAL A 343 5.79 -6.42 -20.56
C VAL A 343 5.56 -5.45 -19.39
N LEU A 344 6.57 -5.21 -18.56
CA LEU A 344 6.45 -4.28 -17.43
C LEU A 344 6.20 -2.85 -17.89
N SER A 345 6.81 -2.41 -18.99
CA SER A 345 6.56 -1.06 -19.55
C SER A 345 5.15 -0.94 -20.12
N GLY A 346 4.63 -1.99 -20.76
CA GLY A 346 3.23 -2.07 -21.16
C GLY A 346 2.29 -1.97 -19.96
N LEU A 347 2.57 -2.68 -18.86
CA LEU A 347 1.77 -2.59 -17.64
C LEU A 347 1.78 -1.18 -17.03
N MET A 348 2.96 -0.54 -16.95
CA MET A 348 3.08 0.84 -16.45
C MET A 348 2.28 1.85 -17.29
N SER A 349 2.26 1.68 -18.61
CA SER A 349 1.58 2.60 -19.53
C SER A 349 0.09 2.33 -19.68
N TYR A 350 -0.33 1.07 -19.73
CA TYR A 350 -1.71 0.68 -20.04
C TYR A 350 -2.54 0.32 -18.81
N ASN A 351 -1.91 -0.04 -17.69
CA ASN A 351 -2.61 -0.42 -16.46
C ASN A 351 -1.79 -0.09 -15.18
N PRO A 352 -1.62 1.18 -14.83
CA PRO A 352 -0.78 1.61 -13.69
C PRO A 352 -1.26 1.07 -12.34
N LYS A 353 -2.57 0.81 -12.20
CA LYS A 353 -3.14 0.15 -11.01
C LYS A 353 -2.61 -1.28 -10.85
N ARG A 354 -2.58 -2.07 -11.94
CA ARG A 354 -2.00 -3.42 -11.91
C ARG A 354 -0.50 -3.41 -11.77
N TRP A 355 0.20 -2.43 -12.34
CA TRP A 355 1.62 -2.25 -12.06
C TRP A 355 1.89 -2.01 -10.56
N SER A 356 1.11 -1.13 -9.93
CA SER A 356 1.25 -0.86 -8.49
C SER A 356 0.92 -2.09 -7.64
N THR A 357 -0.11 -2.85 -8.04
CA THR A 357 -0.45 -4.16 -7.48
C THR A 357 0.75 -5.11 -7.59
N LEU A 358 1.34 -5.28 -8.78
CA LEU A 358 2.48 -6.17 -9.01
C LEU A 358 3.66 -5.90 -8.07
N ARG A 359 3.96 -4.62 -7.78
CA ARG A 359 5.04 -4.23 -6.86
C ARG A 359 4.73 -4.55 -5.40
N ALA A 360 3.46 -4.53 -5.02
CA ALA A 360 3.01 -4.71 -3.65
C ALA A 360 2.76 -6.18 -3.26
N PHE A 361 2.68 -7.09 -4.25
CA PHE A 361 2.25 -8.46 -4.02
C PHE A 361 3.36 -9.49 -4.23
N LYS A 362 3.29 -10.53 -3.39
CA LYS A 362 4.03 -11.77 -3.54
C LYS A 362 3.47 -12.59 -4.71
N MET A 363 4.29 -12.85 -5.73
CA MET A 363 3.93 -13.59 -6.94
C MET A 363 4.10 -15.12 -6.77
N ASP A 364 3.56 -15.68 -5.68
CA ASP A 364 3.47 -17.13 -5.52
C ASP A 364 2.22 -17.67 -6.24
N PRO A 365 2.38 -18.55 -7.26
CA PRO A 365 1.24 -19.11 -8.00
C PRO A 365 0.39 -20.11 -7.21
N LYS A 366 0.73 -20.46 -5.95
CA LYS A 366 -0.01 -21.42 -5.13
C LYS A 366 -1.45 -20.98 -4.73
N GLY A 367 -2.02 -20.01 -5.43
CA GLY A 367 -3.47 -19.77 -5.47
C GLY A 367 -4.05 -19.12 -4.22
N GLN A 368 -3.22 -18.68 -3.27
CA GLN A 368 -3.70 -17.84 -2.19
C GLN A 368 -3.87 -16.41 -2.70
N ALA A 369 -4.89 -15.73 -2.18
CA ALA A 369 -5.13 -14.32 -2.50
C ALA A 369 -3.82 -13.53 -2.30
N PRO A 370 -3.52 -12.55 -3.16
CA PRO A 370 -2.31 -11.76 -3.04
C PRO A 370 -2.22 -11.18 -1.62
N LEU A 371 -1.26 -11.66 -0.82
CA LEU A 371 -1.01 -11.12 0.51
C LEU A 371 -0.10 -9.91 0.36
N LEU A 372 -0.53 -8.80 0.95
CA LEU A 372 0.32 -7.64 1.13
C LEU A 372 1.36 -7.99 2.20
N GLU A 373 2.47 -8.57 1.76
CA GLU A 373 3.56 -9.01 2.61
C GLU A 373 4.81 -8.24 2.20
N ALA A 374 5.35 -7.44 3.14
CA ALA A 374 6.61 -6.75 2.93
C ALA A 374 7.75 -7.78 2.82
N PRO A 375 8.73 -7.57 1.93
CA PRO A 375 9.91 -8.41 1.89
C PRO A 375 10.72 -8.25 3.20
N PRO A 376 11.59 -9.22 3.54
CA PRO A 376 12.50 -9.09 4.70
C PRO A 376 13.35 -7.82 4.65
N ALA A 377 13.70 -7.24 5.80
CA ALA A 377 14.42 -5.95 5.87
C ALA A 377 15.74 -5.91 5.07
N ASP A 378 16.54 -6.99 5.10
CA ASP A 378 17.82 -7.07 4.37
C ASP A 378 17.67 -7.51 2.90
N TRP A 379 16.45 -7.75 2.42
CA TRP A 379 16.21 -8.32 1.09
C TRP A 379 16.79 -7.47 -0.05
N SER A 380 16.52 -6.15 -0.03
CA SER A 380 17.04 -5.23 -1.06
C SER A 380 18.56 -5.11 -1.01
N ARG A 381 19.17 -5.16 0.18
CA ARG A 381 20.63 -5.13 0.37
C ARG A 381 21.30 -6.38 -0.20
N ASN A 382 20.72 -7.56 0.03
CA ASN A 382 21.23 -8.82 -0.52
C ASN A 382 21.18 -8.83 -2.05
N MET A 383 20.07 -8.37 -2.62
CA MET A 383 19.92 -8.23 -4.07
C MET A 383 20.93 -7.23 -4.66
N PHE A 384 21.08 -6.06 -4.05
CA PHE A 384 22.07 -5.06 -4.45
C PHE A 384 23.50 -5.64 -4.50
N ARG A 385 23.90 -6.36 -3.44
CA ARG A 385 25.22 -7.04 -3.39
C ARG A 385 25.35 -8.12 -4.46
N ALA A 386 24.31 -8.90 -4.69
CA ALA A 386 24.30 -9.96 -5.70
C ALA A 386 24.46 -9.42 -7.13
N MET A 387 23.92 -8.23 -7.42
CA MET A 387 24.03 -7.60 -8.73
C MET A 387 25.46 -7.19 -9.11
N LYS A 388 26.39 -7.12 -8.15
CA LYS A 388 27.81 -6.77 -8.37
C LYS A 388 27.97 -5.54 -9.27
N LEU A 389 27.25 -4.48 -8.96
CA LEU A 389 27.31 -3.23 -9.71
C LEU A 389 28.71 -2.60 -9.61
N THR A 390 29.22 -2.12 -10.74
CA THR A 390 30.48 -1.36 -10.78
C THR A 390 30.32 -0.02 -10.03
N SER A 391 31.42 0.56 -9.53
CA SER A 391 31.37 1.86 -8.85
C SER A 391 30.74 2.95 -9.71
N ARG A 392 31.01 2.95 -11.03
CA ARG A 392 30.39 3.89 -11.97
C ARG A 392 28.88 3.70 -12.07
N GLN A 393 28.40 2.46 -12.15
CA GLN A 393 26.95 2.15 -12.16
C GLN A 393 26.29 2.58 -10.85
N ARG A 394 26.94 2.33 -9.70
CA ARG A 394 26.42 2.75 -8.39
C ARG A 394 26.26 4.27 -8.30
N GLN A 395 27.31 5.02 -8.64
CA GLN A 395 27.28 6.49 -8.64
C GLN A 395 26.19 7.04 -9.57
N ALA A 396 26.07 6.49 -10.79
CA ALA A 396 25.01 6.89 -11.72
C ALA A 396 23.61 6.59 -11.16
N ALA A 397 23.41 5.41 -10.59
CA ALA A 397 22.13 5.02 -9.98
C ALA A 397 21.75 5.91 -8.79
N VAL A 398 22.73 6.26 -7.94
CA VAL A 398 22.55 7.21 -6.83
C VAL A 398 22.16 8.59 -7.35
N GLY A 399 22.80 9.06 -8.44
CA GLY A 399 22.41 10.29 -9.12
C GLY A 399 20.94 10.29 -9.59
N TYR A 400 20.50 9.24 -10.28
CA TYR A 400 19.11 9.10 -10.72
C TYR A 400 18.12 9.00 -9.55
N ARG A 401 18.48 8.27 -8.49
CA ARG A 401 17.69 8.15 -7.27
C ARG A 401 17.52 9.50 -6.59
N ASN A 402 18.59 10.29 -6.47
CA ASN A 402 18.51 11.62 -5.86
C ASN A 402 17.61 12.56 -6.66
N GLN A 403 17.72 12.55 -7.99
CA GLN A 403 16.84 13.33 -8.87
C GLN A 403 15.37 12.92 -8.74
N LEU A 404 15.07 11.62 -8.71
CA LEU A 404 13.72 11.12 -8.48
C LEU A 404 13.16 11.65 -7.16
N LEU A 405 13.91 11.49 -6.05
CA LEU A 405 13.44 11.84 -4.71
C LEU A 405 13.22 13.34 -4.54
N LEU A 406 14.11 14.19 -5.07
CA LEU A 406 13.92 15.64 -5.06
C LEU A 406 12.62 16.04 -5.74
N ARG A 407 12.37 15.53 -6.95
CA ARG A 407 11.15 15.84 -7.71
C ARG A 407 9.90 15.28 -7.03
N MET A 408 9.99 14.06 -6.52
CA MET A 408 8.91 13.42 -5.76
C MET A 408 8.53 14.25 -4.53
N GLY A 409 9.51 14.86 -3.85
CA GLY A 409 9.26 15.78 -2.74
C GLY A 409 8.37 16.97 -3.14
N GLY A 410 8.60 17.53 -4.33
CA GLY A 410 7.74 18.56 -4.92
C GLY A 410 6.31 18.07 -5.16
N THR A 411 6.16 16.90 -5.80
CA THR A 411 4.86 16.28 -6.06
C THR A 411 4.08 15.97 -4.76
N LEU A 412 4.74 15.49 -3.72
CA LEU A 412 4.12 15.21 -2.43
C LEU A 412 3.68 16.47 -1.68
N ARG A 413 4.45 17.57 -1.76
CA ARG A 413 4.02 18.87 -1.22
C ARG A 413 2.78 19.40 -1.96
N ALA A 414 2.79 19.38 -3.29
CA ALA A 414 1.63 19.76 -4.08
C ALA A 414 0.38 18.93 -3.74
N ARG A 415 0.55 17.61 -3.52
CA ARG A 415 -0.55 16.73 -3.06
C ARG A 415 -1.12 17.16 -1.72
N ARG A 416 -0.25 17.54 -0.78
CA ARG A 416 -0.65 18.03 0.54
C ARG A 416 -1.46 19.33 0.40
N ASP A 417 -1.03 20.25 -0.44
CA ASP A 417 -1.73 21.52 -0.67
C ASP A 417 -3.11 21.30 -1.29
N ILE A 418 -3.21 20.43 -2.30
CA ILE A 418 -4.49 20.01 -2.90
C ILE A 418 -5.41 19.39 -1.84
N SER A 419 -4.87 18.53 -0.97
CA SER A 419 -5.66 17.89 0.10
C SER A 419 -6.18 18.90 1.12
N LEU A 420 -5.36 19.89 1.48
CA LEU A 420 -5.78 20.99 2.35
C LEU A 420 -6.87 21.84 1.70
N GLU A 421 -6.78 22.09 0.39
CA GLU A 421 -7.82 22.81 -0.35
C GLU A 421 -9.16 22.06 -0.38
N ILE A 422 -9.13 20.75 -0.59
CA ILE A 422 -10.32 19.89 -0.47
C ILE A 422 -10.92 19.98 0.94
N LEU A 423 -10.10 19.93 1.99
CA LEU A 423 -10.59 20.05 3.37
C LEU A 423 -11.18 21.43 3.68
N ARG A 424 -10.58 22.51 3.17
CA ARG A 424 -11.10 23.88 3.32
C ARG A 424 -12.46 24.05 2.63
N THR A 425 -12.61 23.46 1.46
CA THR A 425 -13.84 23.58 0.64
C THR A 425 -14.96 22.68 1.15
N LEU A 426 -14.63 21.45 1.62
CA LEU A 426 -15.58 20.54 2.26
C LEU A 426 -15.98 21.00 3.67
N GLY A 427 -15.15 21.78 4.35
CA GLY A 427 -15.51 22.51 5.56
C GLY A 427 -16.46 23.69 5.33
N GLY A 428 -17.07 23.77 4.14
CA GLY A 428 -18.01 24.80 3.71
C GLY A 428 -19.19 25.02 4.66
N PRO A 429 -20.00 26.06 4.40
CA PRO A 429 -21.01 26.55 5.33
C PRO A 429 -21.89 25.38 5.82
N SER A 430 -22.04 25.26 7.15
CA SER A 430 -22.87 24.25 7.83
C SER A 430 -24.08 23.91 6.98
N THR A 431 -24.46 22.62 6.89
CA THR A 431 -25.64 22.14 6.15
C THR A 431 -26.90 22.97 6.45
N GLU A 432 -26.95 23.61 7.62
CA GLU A 432 -27.98 24.58 8.03
C GLU A 432 -28.07 25.84 7.15
N ARG A 433 -26.95 26.37 6.63
CA ARG A 433 -26.94 27.57 5.77
C ARG A 433 -27.45 27.29 4.35
N VAL A 434 -27.30 26.06 3.86
CA VAL A 434 -27.71 25.69 2.49
C VAL A 434 -29.23 25.64 2.36
N VAL A 435 -29.94 25.30 3.43
CA VAL A 435 -31.41 25.11 3.40
C VAL A 435 -32.16 26.43 3.62
N GLY A 436 -31.55 27.44 4.25
CA GLY A 436 -32.22 28.69 4.62
C GLY A 436 -31.88 29.92 3.78
N ASP A 437 -30.79 29.91 3.01
CA ASP A 437 -30.30 31.08 2.28
C ASP A 437 -30.67 30.98 0.79
N LEU A 438 -31.27 32.05 0.24
CA LEU A 438 -31.51 32.21 -1.21
C LEU A 438 -30.21 32.09 -2.03
N GLN A 439 -29.05 32.38 -1.42
CA GLN A 439 -27.73 32.22 -2.03
C GLN A 439 -27.09 30.84 -1.80
N GLY A 440 -27.72 29.97 -1.00
CA GLY A 440 -27.19 28.64 -0.65
C GLY A 440 -26.90 27.76 -1.86
N GLY A 441 -27.73 27.86 -2.92
CA GLY A 441 -27.52 27.15 -4.17
C GLY A 441 -26.24 27.57 -4.90
N THR A 442 -25.94 28.88 -4.95
CA THR A 442 -24.71 29.40 -5.58
C THR A 442 -23.47 29.00 -4.79
N ALA A 443 -23.51 29.09 -3.46
CA ALA A 443 -22.40 28.68 -2.60
C ALA A 443 -22.12 27.17 -2.73
N MET A 444 -23.16 26.34 -2.81
CA MET A 444 -23.02 24.90 -3.05
C MET A 444 -22.41 24.60 -4.43
N ALA A 445 -22.88 25.27 -5.48
CA ALA A 445 -22.34 25.11 -6.83
C ALA A 445 -20.86 25.50 -6.91
N GLN A 446 -20.48 26.60 -6.26
CA GLN A 446 -19.07 27.03 -6.14
C GLN A 446 -18.24 25.98 -5.40
N GLY A 447 -18.71 25.48 -4.26
CA GLY A 447 -18.02 24.41 -3.51
C GLY A 447 -17.80 23.14 -4.33
N LEU A 448 -18.83 22.70 -5.07
CA LEU A 448 -18.72 21.55 -5.98
C LEU A 448 -17.72 21.79 -7.11
N HIS A 449 -17.68 23.00 -7.67
CA HIS A 449 -16.71 23.34 -8.72
C HIS A 449 -15.28 23.31 -8.19
N VAL A 450 -15.01 23.89 -7.01
CA VAL A 450 -13.66 23.84 -6.41
C VAL A 450 -13.26 22.40 -6.06
N ALA A 451 -14.17 21.61 -5.50
CA ALA A 451 -13.92 20.19 -5.22
C ALA A 451 -13.60 19.40 -6.49
N SER A 452 -14.29 19.67 -7.60
CA SER A 452 -14.00 19.06 -8.91
C SER A 452 -12.60 19.43 -9.40
N ASN A 453 -12.24 20.72 -9.37
CA ASN A 453 -10.91 21.18 -9.79
C ASN A 453 -9.79 20.56 -8.94
N ALA A 454 -10.00 20.44 -7.63
CA ALA A 454 -9.05 19.81 -6.73
C ALA A 454 -8.91 18.30 -6.98
N ALA A 455 -10.00 17.60 -7.30
CA ALA A 455 -9.96 16.19 -7.69
C ALA A 455 -9.17 15.98 -9.00
N GLU A 456 -9.35 16.87 -9.99
CA GLU A 456 -8.57 16.85 -11.24
C GLU A 456 -7.09 17.15 -11.00
N ALA A 457 -6.78 18.12 -10.13
CA ALA A 457 -5.41 18.41 -9.72
C ALA A 457 -4.74 17.20 -9.03
N LEU A 458 -5.47 16.51 -8.15
CA LEU A 458 -4.99 15.29 -7.51
C LEU A 458 -4.73 14.17 -8.53
N ARG A 459 -5.61 14.01 -9.53
CA ARG A 459 -5.42 13.03 -10.61
C ARG A 459 -4.15 13.31 -11.41
N ARG A 460 -3.92 14.58 -11.80
CA ARG A 460 -2.68 15.00 -12.50
C ARG A 460 -1.44 14.76 -11.64
N ASN A 461 -1.50 15.11 -10.35
CA ASN A 461 -0.42 14.87 -9.40
C ASN A 461 -0.04 13.38 -9.27
N ILE A 462 -1.02 12.47 -9.22
CA ILE A 462 -0.77 11.02 -9.18
C ILE A 462 -0.15 10.53 -10.50
N MET A 463 -0.61 11.05 -11.64
CA MET A 463 -0.03 10.71 -12.94
C MET A 463 1.43 11.18 -13.06
N GLU A 464 1.75 12.37 -12.53
CA GLU A 464 3.12 12.90 -12.47
C GLU A 464 4.02 12.01 -11.62
N GLU A 465 3.59 11.61 -10.41
CA GLU A 465 4.36 10.67 -9.57
C GLU A 465 4.69 9.37 -10.33
N GLN A 466 3.70 8.78 -11.00
CA GLN A 466 3.91 7.57 -11.79
C GLN A 466 4.89 7.81 -12.95
N GLN A 467 4.80 8.97 -13.60
CA GLN A 467 5.70 9.34 -14.69
C GLN A 467 7.14 9.51 -14.20
N LEU A 468 7.36 10.17 -13.06
CA LEU A 468 8.68 10.31 -12.43
C LEU A 468 9.30 8.94 -12.13
N TYR A 469 8.50 8.02 -11.57
CA TYR A 469 8.97 6.67 -11.28
C TYR A 469 9.31 5.89 -12.56
N ASN A 470 8.52 6.04 -13.63
CA ASN A 470 8.81 5.43 -14.93
C ASN A 470 10.10 5.99 -15.56
N GLN A 471 10.33 7.30 -15.48
CA GLN A 471 11.57 7.94 -15.93
C GLN A 471 12.78 7.39 -15.18
N PHE A 472 12.68 7.25 -13.86
CA PHE A 472 13.72 6.64 -13.03
C PHE A 472 14.03 5.20 -13.46
N LEU A 473 13.00 4.35 -13.61
CA LEU A 473 13.21 2.96 -14.04
C LEU A 473 13.87 2.86 -15.43
N ASN A 474 13.50 3.74 -16.35
CA ASN A 474 14.13 3.80 -17.67
C ASN A 474 15.59 4.23 -17.59
N ALA A 475 15.91 5.23 -16.75
CA ALA A 475 17.30 5.63 -16.52
C ALA A 475 18.14 4.52 -15.88
N ILE A 476 17.59 3.78 -14.92
CA ILE A 476 18.27 2.60 -14.34
C ILE A 476 18.54 1.53 -15.42
N ARG A 477 17.59 1.29 -16.33
CA ARG A 477 17.73 0.25 -17.38
C ARG A 477 18.86 0.55 -18.37
N THR A 478 19.29 1.80 -18.53
CA THR A 478 20.42 2.15 -19.41
C THR A 478 21.78 1.86 -18.77
N ILE A 479 21.86 1.84 -17.44
CA ILE A 479 23.11 1.59 -16.71
C ILE A 479 23.23 0.15 -16.21
N VAL A 480 22.13 -0.56 -15.95
CA VAL A 480 22.15 -1.95 -15.46
C VAL A 480 22.19 -2.94 -16.62
N LEU A 481 23.21 -3.80 -16.63
CA LEU A 481 23.38 -4.84 -17.64
C LEU A 481 22.25 -5.88 -17.59
N PRO A 482 21.95 -6.57 -18.70
CA PRO A 482 20.94 -7.63 -18.70
C PRO A 482 21.20 -8.72 -17.66
N ILE A 483 22.44 -9.19 -17.51
CA ILE A 483 22.78 -10.22 -16.51
C ILE A 483 22.53 -9.75 -15.08
N GLN A 484 22.83 -8.49 -14.77
CA GLN A 484 22.57 -7.88 -13.47
C GLN A 484 21.06 -7.76 -13.21
N SER A 485 20.28 -7.43 -14.25
CA SER A 485 18.81 -7.39 -14.17
C SER A 485 18.24 -8.79 -13.93
N ALA A 486 18.79 -9.82 -14.58
CA ALA A 486 18.39 -11.21 -14.37
C ALA A 486 18.68 -11.68 -12.95
N ILE A 487 19.86 -11.36 -12.41
CA ILE A 487 20.21 -11.64 -11.01
C ILE A 487 19.19 -10.98 -10.08
N ALA A 488 18.85 -9.71 -10.30
CA ALA A 488 17.85 -9.02 -9.49
C ALA A 488 16.48 -9.72 -9.54
N ILE A 489 16.00 -10.10 -10.73
CA ILE A 489 14.71 -10.79 -10.90
C ILE A 489 14.69 -12.14 -10.16
N VAL A 490 15.75 -12.93 -10.28
CA VAL A 490 15.83 -14.25 -9.64
C VAL A 490 15.93 -14.12 -8.11
N GLN A 491 16.76 -13.20 -7.61
CA GLN A 491 16.92 -12.95 -6.18
C GLN A 491 15.68 -12.30 -5.55
N ALA A 492 14.90 -11.56 -6.34
CA ALA A 492 13.69 -10.91 -5.87
C ALA A 492 12.52 -11.89 -5.66
N TYR A 493 12.50 -13.01 -6.37
CA TYR A 493 11.38 -13.95 -6.30
C TYR A 493 11.13 -14.43 -4.86
N PRO A 494 9.89 -14.40 -4.35
CA PRO A 494 8.62 -14.22 -5.07
C PRO A 494 8.12 -12.78 -5.32
N TRP A 495 8.89 -11.72 -5.03
CA TRP A 495 8.48 -10.33 -5.29
C TRP A 495 9.04 -9.80 -6.62
N CYS A 496 8.52 -8.65 -7.05
CA CYS A 496 9.13 -7.85 -8.13
C CYS A 496 10.31 -7.04 -7.55
N PRO A 497 11.47 -6.94 -8.24
CA PRO A 497 12.57 -6.09 -7.79
C PRO A 497 12.12 -4.64 -7.56
N ASP A 498 12.37 -4.12 -6.36
CA ASP A 498 12.18 -2.71 -6.03
C ASP A 498 13.47 -1.95 -6.30
N ALA A 499 13.54 -1.32 -7.47
CA ALA A 499 14.71 -0.54 -7.87
C ALA A 499 15.03 0.58 -6.86
N LEU A 500 14.02 1.28 -6.33
CA LEU A 500 14.26 2.38 -5.40
C LEU A 500 14.87 1.87 -4.09
N ALA A 501 14.35 0.76 -3.56
CA ALA A 501 14.90 0.14 -2.34
C ALA A 501 16.33 -0.40 -2.55
N ILE A 502 16.62 -1.03 -3.70
CA ILE A 502 17.97 -1.48 -4.09
C ILE A 502 18.95 -0.30 -4.11
N PHE A 503 18.56 0.81 -4.75
CA PHE A 503 19.45 1.98 -4.89
C PHE A 503 19.48 2.90 -3.68
N ASN A 504 18.54 2.78 -2.75
CA ASN A 504 18.70 3.32 -1.39
C ASN A 504 19.86 2.64 -0.66
N CYS A 505 20.06 1.32 -0.84
CA CYS A 505 21.22 0.62 -0.29
C CYS A 505 22.52 1.14 -0.92
N ALA A 506 22.54 1.35 -2.24
CA ALA A 506 23.69 1.94 -2.94
C ALA A 506 24.01 3.35 -2.42
N ALA A 507 22.98 4.19 -2.24
CA ALA A 507 23.14 5.54 -1.69
C ALA A 507 23.73 5.53 -0.28
N GLN A 508 23.31 4.58 0.57
CA GLN A 508 23.87 4.42 1.90
C GLN A 508 25.36 4.05 1.86
N GLU A 509 25.76 3.11 1.00
CA GLU A 509 27.17 2.70 0.88
C GLU A 509 28.07 3.80 0.28
N GLU A 510 27.54 4.64 -0.61
CA GLU A 510 28.26 5.77 -1.21
C GLU A 510 28.19 7.05 -0.35
N GLY A 511 27.58 7.00 0.84
CA GLY A 511 27.48 8.15 1.75
C GLY A 511 26.60 9.30 1.25
N ALA A 512 25.62 9.01 0.38
CA ALA A 512 24.70 10.00 -0.16
C ALA A 512 23.57 10.34 0.84
N PRO A 513 22.90 11.50 0.69
CA PRO A 513 21.83 11.90 1.60
C PRO A 513 20.69 10.87 1.71
N PRO A 514 20.14 10.63 2.91
CA PRO A 514 19.01 9.73 3.10
C PRO A 514 17.76 10.24 2.37
N ALA A 515 16.81 9.34 2.10
CA ALA A 515 15.67 9.66 1.24
C ALA A 515 14.78 10.78 1.81
N HIS A 516 14.60 10.82 3.13
CA HIS A 516 13.73 11.80 3.79
C HIS A 516 14.28 13.23 3.66
N GLU A 517 15.61 13.42 3.71
CA GLU A 517 16.23 14.73 3.48
C GLU A 517 15.95 15.22 2.06
N LEU A 518 16.15 14.37 1.05
CA LEU A 518 15.91 14.73 -0.36
C LEU A 518 14.43 15.01 -0.65
N LEU A 519 13.51 14.30 -0.01
CA LEU A 519 12.07 14.58 -0.12
C LEU A 519 11.71 15.92 0.55
N ALA A 520 12.40 16.31 1.62
CA ALA A 520 12.18 17.57 2.31
C ALA A 520 12.77 18.77 1.55
N CYS A 521 13.85 18.56 0.78
CA CYS A 521 14.49 19.63 0.01
C CYS A 521 13.52 20.28 -1.01
N PRO A 522 13.53 21.62 -1.12
CA PRO A 522 12.84 22.31 -2.21
C PRO A 522 13.51 21.95 -3.54
N VAL A 523 12.71 21.79 -4.60
CA VAL A 523 13.25 21.53 -5.94
C VAL A 523 13.89 22.82 -6.43
N PRO A 524 15.20 22.85 -6.74
CA PRO A 524 15.84 24.03 -7.30
C PRO A 524 15.13 24.47 -8.60
N PRO A 525 14.93 25.77 -8.84
CA PRO A 525 14.46 26.24 -10.14
C PRO A 525 15.47 25.81 -11.21
N GLY A 526 14.96 25.25 -12.31
CA GLY A 526 15.80 24.84 -13.44
C GLY A 526 16.52 23.51 -13.30
N VAL A 527 16.18 22.64 -12.33
CA VAL A 527 16.60 21.22 -12.44
C VAL A 527 16.03 20.69 -13.76
N PRO A 528 16.89 20.32 -14.73
CA PRO A 528 16.40 19.83 -16.00
C PRO A 528 15.48 18.65 -15.74
N ASN A 529 14.42 18.53 -16.55
CA ASN A 529 13.65 17.29 -16.57
C ASN A 529 14.64 16.12 -16.66
N LEU A 530 14.29 14.98 -16.06
CA LEU A 530 14.95 13.67 -16.26
C LEU A 530 14.81 13.21 -17.73
N LEU A 531 14.87 14.14 -18.69
CA LEU A 531 15.35 13.91 -20.03
C LEU A 531 16.63 13.14 -19.85
N MET A 532 16.51 11.85 -20.15
CA MET A 532 17.58 10.87 -20.22
C MET A 532 18.89 11.61 -20.50
N PRO A 533 19.81 11.73 -19.52
CA PRO A 533 21.11 12.28 -19.87
C PRO A 533 21.60 11.48 -21.05
N ASP A 534 22.24 12.16 -22.03
CA ASP A 534 22.88 11.47 -23.14
C ASP A 534 23.58 10.24 -22.56
N PRO A 535 23.17 9.02 -22.96
CA PRO A 535 23.59 7.81 -22.28
C PRO A 535 25.10 7.91 -22.14
N PRO A 536 25.64 7.84 -20.90
CA PRO A 536 27.04 8.15 -20.67
C PRO A 536 27.81 7.30 -21.66
N GLN A 537 28.54 7.93 -22.60
CA GLN A 537 29.14 7.20 -23.71
C GLN A 537 29.98 6.08 -23.10
N LEU A 538 29.42 4.87 -23.10
CA LEU A 538 30.12 3.70 -22.65
C LEU A 538 31.23 3.54 -23.69
N PRO A 539 32.49 3.31 -23.27
CA PRO A 539 33.56 3.09 -24.22
C PRO A 539 33.06 2.02 -25.19
N ARG A 540 32.83 2.40 -26.46
CA ARG A 540 32.36 1.47 -27.48
C ARG A 540 33.34 0.31 -27.41
N LEU A 541 32.87 -0.86 -26.97
CA LEU A 541 33.64 -2.09 -27.03
C LEU A 541 34.14 -2.14 -28.46
N LYS A 542 35.45 -1.93 -28.65
CA LYS A 542 36.07 -2.06 -29.96
C LYS A 542 35.73 -3.47 -30.38
N THR A 543 34.79 -3.61 -31.30
CA THR A 543 34.56 -4.86 -32.00
C THR A 543 35.92 -5.20 -32.59
N ALA A 544 36.60 -6.18 -31.99
CA ALA A 544 37.82 -6.71 -32.55
C ALA A 544 37.45 -7.13 -33.97
N GLY A 545 38.03 -6.43 -34.95
CA GLY A 545 37.82 -6.75 -36.36
C GLY A 545 38.22 -8.20 -36.57
N ALA A 546 37.28 -8.97 -37.10
CA ALA A 546 37.55 -10.26 -37.71
C ALA A 546 38.39 -10.07 -38.97
#